data_AF-A0A3B0QK80-F1
#
_entry.id   AF-A0A3B0QK80-F1
#
_cell.length_a   1.000
_cell.length_b   1.000
_cell.length_c   1.000
_cell.angle_alpha   90.00
_cell.angle_beta   90.00
_cell.angle_gamma   90.00
#
_symmetry.space_group_name_H-M   'P 1'
#
loop_
_entity.id
_entity.type
_entity.pdbx_description
1 polymer ?
#
loop_
_entity_poly.entity_id
_entity_poly.type
_entity_poly.pdbx_seq_one_letter_code
_entity_poly.pdbx_strand_id
1 'polypeptide(L)'
;QVIMLITGASPETGFKGLGGKYSRLNKLVFDREDFQFSTFIFQREDTGKAVKIVYNPSMLGEDERMGELTPKVIRGTATIDEKTLFTRLWQGKIRKILLENDEHPGLFEVEELTDFAFPEGKV
;
A
#
# COMPACT_ATOMS: atom_id res chain seq x y z
N GLN A 1 -6.99 -4.90 1.99
CA GLN A 1 -8.32 -4.27 1.81
C GLN A 1 -8.26 -2.87 1.20
N VAL A 2 -7.29 -2.01 1.55
CA VAL A 2 -7.21 -0.63 1.01
C VAL A 2 -7.16 -0.57 -0.52
N ILE A 3 -6.28 -1.35 -1.17
CA ILE A 3 -6.16 -1.35 -2.63
C ILE A 3 -7.46 -1.79 -3.32
N MET A 4 -8.12 -2.81 -2.79
CA MET A 4 -9.41 -3.29 -3.29
C MET A 4 -10.49 -2.21 -3.19
N LEU A 5 -10.52 -1.44 -2.10
CA LEU A 5 -11.48 -0.34 -1.95
C LEU A 5 -11.30 0.74 -3.02
N ILE A 6 -10.05 1.11 -3.32
CA ILE A 6 -9.73 2.19 -4.27
C ILE A 6 -9.93 1.73 -5.71
N THR A 7 -9.46 0.54 -6.04
CA THR A 7 -9.42 0.05 -7.43
C THR A 7 -10.64 -0.79 -7.80
N GLY A 8 -11.38 -1.29 -6.82
CA GLY A 8 -12.39 -2.35 -6.99
C GLY A 8 -11.80 -3.71 -7.36
N ALA A 9 -10.47 -3.87 -7.45
CA ALA A 9 -9.85 -5.13 -7.86
C ALA A 9 -9.99 -6.19 -6.74
N SER A 10 -10.47 -7.37 -7.08
CA SER A 10 -10.78 -8.42 -6.11
C SER A 10 -10.07 -9.73 -6.44
N PRO A 11 -9.84 -10.59 -5.43
CA PRO A 11 -9.36 -11.95 -5.62
C PRO A 11 -10.48 -12.83 -6.22
N GLU A 12 -10.43 -14.15 -6.03
CA GLU A 12 -11.38 -15.14 -6.57
C GLU A 12 -12.83 -15.02 -6.07
N THR A 13 -13.09 -14.13 -5.12
CA THR A 13 -14.44 -13.81 -4.60
C THR A 13 -15.05 -12.56 -5.21
N GLY A 14 -14.38 -11.97 -6.20
CA GLY A 14 -14.82 -10.73 -6.85
C GLY A 14 -16.10 -10.84 -7.67
N PHE A 15 -16.70 -9.68 -7.94
CA PHE A 15 -17.86 -9.58 -8.81
C PHE A 15 -17.55 -10.11 -10.22
N LYS A 16 -18.35 -11.06 -10.72
CA LYS A 16 -18.14 -11.68 -12.04
C LYS A 16 -18.44 -10.75 -13.23
N GLY A 17 -19.06 -9.61 -12.96
CA GLY A 17 -19.51 -8.68 -14.01
C GLY A 17 -20.96 -8.91 -14.45
N LEU A 18 -21.39 -8.10 -15.42
CA LEU A 18 -22.72 -8.17 -16.03
C LEU A 18 -22.57 -8.39 -17.53
N GLY A 19 -23.15 -9.47 -18.05
CA GLY A 19 -23.10 -9.77 -19.49
C GLY A 19 -21.67 -9.87 -20.05
N GLY A 20 -20.72 -10.37 -19.25
CA GLY A 20 -19.31 -10.48 -19.61
C GLY A 20 -18.49 -9.18 -19.49
N LYS A 21 -19.07 -8.10 -18.95
CA LYS A 21 -18.40 -6.79 -18.76
C LYS A 21 -18.23 -6.44 -17.29
N TYR A 22 -17.28 -5.55 -16.99
CA TYR A 22 -17.06 -4.97 -15.65
C TYR A 22 -16.72 -5.98 -14.55
N SER A 23 -16.16 -7.14 -14.90
CA SER A 23 -15.70 -8.12 -13.92
C SER A 23 -14.67 -7.47 -12.98
N ARG A 24 -14.73 -7.79 -11.69
CA ARG A 24 -13.72 -7.44 -10.67
C ARG A 24 -12.99 -8.68 -10.15
N LEU A 25 -13.47 -9.86 -10.52
CA LEU A 25 -12.92 -11.17 -10.21
C LEU A 25 -11.49 -11.31 -10.74
N ASN A 26 -10.60 -11.90 -9.94
CA ASN A 26 -9.21 -12.25 -10.30
C ASN A 26 -8.35 -11.05 -10.75
N LYS A 27 -8.57 -9.87 -10.17
CA LYS A 27 -7.82 -8.64 -10.47
C LYS A 27 -6.92 -8.18 -9.34
N LEU A 28 -6.94 -8.88 -8.20
CA LEU A 28 -6.00 -8.68 -7.11
C LEU A 28 -5.24 -9.99 -6.91
N VAL A 29 -3.96 -9.98 -7.25
CA VAL A 29 -3.06 -11.13 -7.12
C VAL A 29 -1.98 -10.78 -6.12
N PHE A 30 -1.66 -11.72 -5.24
CA PHE A 30 -0.49 -11.67 -4.38
C PHE A 30 0.55 -12.63 -4.95
N ASP A 31 1.65 -12.08 -5.44
CA ASP A 31 2.76 -12.88 -5.94
C ASP A 31 3.45 -13.58 -4.75
N ARG A 32 3.53 -14.90 -4.82
CA ARG A 32 4.16 -15.74 -3.79
C ARG A 32 5.57 -16.18 -4.18
N GLU A 33 5.90 -16.11 -5.46
CA GLU A 33 7.18 -16.56 -6.00
C GLU A 33 8.19 -15.41 -6.01
N ASP A 34 7.74 -14.19 -6.33
CA ASP A 34 8.55 -12.96 -6.29
C ASP A 34 7.94 -11.92 -5.35
N PHE A 35 7.95 -12.22 -4.05
CA PHE A 35 7.45 -11.29 -3.04
C PHE A 35 8.44 -10.13 -2.82
N GLN A 36 8.00 -8.92 -3.15
CA GLN A 36 8.73 -7.67 -2.91
C GLN A 36 8.00 -6.81 -1.88
N PHE A 37 8.69 -6.41 -0.82
CA PHE A 37 8.10 -5.67 0.29
C PHE A 37 7.60 -4.29 -0.18
N SER A 38 6.40 -3.90 0.24
CA SER A 38 5.78 -2.60 -0.11
C SER A 38 5.79 -2.26 -1.61
N THR A 39 5.74 -3.28 -2.46
CA THR A 39 5.75 -3.12 -3.92
C THR A 39 4.39 -3.49 -4.50
N PHE A 40 3.91 -2.67 -5.43
CA PHE A 40 2.59 -2.81 -6.02
C PHE A 40 2.68 -2.58 -7.52
N ILE A 41 2.00 -3.43 -8.30
CA ILE A 41 1.86 -3.23 -9.75
C ILE A 41 0.39 -2.99 -10.07
N PHE A 42 0.13 -1.92 -10.79
CA PHE A 42 -1.20 -1.57 -11.27
C PHE A 42 -1.22 -1.63 -12.78
N GLN A 43 -2.19 -2.32 -13.37
CA GLN A 43 -2.41 -2.35 -14.81
C GLN A 43 -3.81 -1.82 -15.15
N ARG A 44 -3.89 -0.98 -16.18
CA ARG A 44 -5.16 -0.57 -16.77
C ARG A 44 -5.73 -1.67 -17.65
N GLU A 45 -6.99 -2.00 -17.45
CA GLU A 45 -7.68 -3.04 -18.22
C GLU A 45 -7.98 -2.65 -19.68
N ASP A 46 -8.10 -1.35 -19.96
CA ASP A 46 -8.48 -0.85 -21.28
C ASP A 46 -7.29 -0.72 -22.25
N THR A 47 -6.09 -0.52 -21.71
CA THR A 47 -4.88 -0.18 -22.48
C THR A 47 -3.71 -1.11 -22.19
N GLY A 48 -3.77 -1.91 -21.13
CA GLY A 48 -2.66 -2.77 -20.69
C GLY A 48 -1.48 -2.01 -20.07
N LYS A 49 -1.50 -0.67 -20.06
CA LYS A 49 -0.44 0.14 -19.45
C LYS A 49 -0.30 -0.19 -17.97
N ALA A 50 0.93 -0.41 -17.52
CA ALA A 50 1.22 -0.83 -16.17
C ALA A 50 2.28 0.07 -15.51
N VAL A 51 2.16 0.21 -14.20
CA VAL A 51 3.13 0.91 -13.36
C VAL A 51 3.48 0.06 -12.15
N LYS A 52 4.75 0.04 -11.77
CA LYS A 52 5.25 -0.47 -10.50
C LYS A 52 5.45 0.70 -9.54
N ILE A 53 5.01 0.53 -8.31
CA ILE A 53 5.18 1.49 -7.22
C ILE A 53 5.89 0.77 -6.08
N VAL A 54 7.01 1.32 -5.63
CA VAL A 54 7.70 0.89 -4.41
C VAL A 54 7.51 1.98 -3.36
N TYR A 55 7.02 1.60 -2.18
CA TYR A 55 6.84 2.50 -1.04
C TYR A 55 7.86 2.23 0.06
N ASN A 56 8.70 3.21 0.37
CA ASN A 56 9.76 3.08 1.37
C ASN A 56 9.62 4.13 2.50
N PRO A 57 8.88 3.82 3.57
CA PRO A 57 8.69 4.74 4.70
C PRO A 57 9.94 4.99 5.55
N SER A 58 11.05 4.27 5.30
CA SER A 58 12.30 4.48 6.03
C SER A 58 12.98 5.80 5.64
N MET A 59 12.66 6.34 4.46
CA MET A 59 13.20 7.62 3.97
C MET A 59 12.83 8.83 4.84
N LEU A 60 11.79 8.70 5.67
CA LEU A 60 11.33 9.77 6.58
C LEU A 60 12.07 9.78 7.93
N GLY A 61 12.91 8.78 8.18
CA GLY A 61 13.42 8.49 9.52
C GLY A 61 12.31 8.04 10.48
N GLU A 62 12.73 7.72 11.70
CA GLU A 62 11.85 7.43 12.82
C GLU A 62 12.29 8.25 14.03
N ASP A 63 11.32 8.82 14.74
CA ASP A 63 11.60 9.50 15.99
C ASP A 63 11.99 8.45 17.03
N GLU A 64 13.14 8.61 17.69
CA GLU A 64 13.72 7.62 18.62
C GLU A 64 12.73 7.18 19.71
N ARG A 65 11.79 8.05 20.09
CA ARG A 65 10.76 7.79 21.11
C ARG A 65 9.71 6.78 20.63
N MET A 66 9.55 6.59 19.32
CA MET A 66 8.58 5.65 18.75
C MET A 66 8.87 4.21 19.15
N GLY A 67 10.15 3.84 19.32
CA GLY A 67 10.55 2.50 19.74
C GLY A 67 10.00 2.12 21.12
N GLU A 68 9.95 3.08 22.05
CA GLU A 68 9.40 2.86 23.39
C GLU A 68 7.86 2.99 23.40
N LEU A 69 7.32 4.00 22.69
CA LEU A 69 5.90 4.34 22.73
C LEU A 69 5.02 3.31 22.02
N THR A 70 5.44 2.84 20.83
CA THR A 70 4.66 1.90 20.01
C THR A 70 4.24 0.64 20.78
N PRO A 71 5.15 -0.10 21.43
CA PRO A 71 4.76 -1.30 22.17
C PRO A 71 3.89 -0.99 23.39
N LYS A 72 4.08 0.15 24.07
CA LYS A 72 3.21 0.58 25.18
C LYS A 72 1.78 0.86 24.72
N VAL A 73 1.62 1.52 23.57
CA VAL A 73 0.31 1.80 22.97
C VAL A 73 -0.37 0.50 22.51
N ILE A 74 0.34 -0.38 21.80
CA ILE A 74 -0.20 -1.67 21.32
C ILE A 74 -0.65 -2.55 22.49
N ARG A 75 0.13 -2.61 23.58
CA ARG A 75 -0.24 -3.39 24.78
C ARG A 75 -1.27 -2.70 25.67
N GLY A 76 -1.67 -1.47 25.36
CA GLY A 76 -2.61 -0.69 26.18
C GLY A 76 -2.04 -0.20 27.52
N THR A 77 -0.72 -0.28 27.73
CA THR A 77 -0.06 0.12 28.98
C THR A 77 0.44 1.56 28.98
N ALA A 78 0.31 2.27 27.85
CA ALA A 78 0.69 3.68 27.75
C ALA A 78 -0.21 4.57 28.62
N THR A 79 0.41 5.49 29.35
CA THR A 79 -0.22 6.63 30.03
C THR A 79 -0.92 7.56 29.02
N ILE A 80 -1.71 8.51 29.52
CA ILE A 80 -2.40 9.51 28.68
C ILE A 80 -1.38 10.36 27.91
N ASP A 81 -0.31 10.79 28.58
CA ASP A 81 0.72 11.63 27.96
C ASP A 81 1.50 10.86 26.90
N GLU A 82 1.84 9.59 27.16
CA GLU A 82 2.50 8.72 26.18
C GLU A 82 1.61 8.47 24.95
N LYS A 83 0.31 8.21 25.15
CA LYS A 83 -0.65 8.06 24.03
C LYS A 83 -0.75 9.35 23.20
N THR A 84 -0.77 10.49 23.86
CA THR A 84 -0.83 11.81 23.22
C THR A 84 0.43 12.06 22.39
N LEU A 85 1.61 11.79 22.98
CA LEU A 85 2.89 11.92 22.30
C LEU A 85 2.99 10.98 21.10
N PHE A 86 2.67 9.69 21.28
CA PHE A 86 2.62 8.70 20.20
C PHE A 86 1.74 9.17 19.05
N THR A 87 0.52 9.61 19.36
CA THR A 87 -0.44 10.09 18.35
C THR A 87 0.13 11.24 17.55
N ARG A 88 0.75 12.23 18.23
CA ARG A 88 1.37 13.38 17.57
C ARG A 88 2.51 12.94 16.64
N LEU A 89 3.40 12.07 17.11
CA LEU A 89 4.54 11.59 16.31
C LEU A 89 4.08 10.76 15.11
N TRP A 90 3.14 9.83 15.34
CA TRP A 90 2.56 9.00 14.28
C TRP A 90 1.86 9.84 13.22
N GLN A 91 0.95 10.73 13.63
CA GLN A 91 0.24 11.63 12.71
C GLN A 91 1.20 12.57 11.97
N GLY A 92 2.28 13.02 12.63
CA GLY A 92 3.35 13.77 11.98
C GLY A 92 4.01 12.99 10.83
N LYS A 93 4.32 11.71 11.04
CA LYS A 93 4.85 10.83 9.97
C LYS A 93 3.83 10.62 8.85
N ILE A 94 2.56 10.38 9.18
CA ILE A 94 1.49 10.25 8.18
C ILE A 94 1.33 11.53 7.36
N ARG A 95 1.40 12.70 8.01
CA ARG A 95 1.33 14.00 7.32
C ARG A 95 2.46 14.14 6.31
N LYS A 96 3.70 13.78 6.66
CA LYS A 96 4.84 13.77 5.73
C LYS A 96 4.58 12.87 4.52
N ILE A 97 4.08 11.65 4.77
CA ILE A 97 3.76 10.69 3.70
C ILE A 97 2.72 11.24 2.73
N LEU A 98 1.67 11.89 3.23
CA LEU A 98 0.54 12.29 2.40
C LEU A 98 0.73 13.67 1.75
N LEU A 99 1.37 14.61 2.44
CA LEU A 99 1.37 16.02 2.06
C LEU A 99 2.75 16.56 1.69
N GLU A 100 3.82 15.86 2.02
CA GLU A 100 5.21 16.34 1.84
C GLU A 100 6.05 15.28 1.10
N ASN A 101 5.41 14.36 0.38
CA ASN A 101 6.10 13.25 -0.27
C ASN A 101 7.12 13.72 -1.34
N ASP A 102 6.84 14.83 -2.01
CA ASP A 102 7.75 15.43 -3.00
C ASP A 102 9.07 15.93 -2.36
N GLU A 103 9.08 16.20 -1.05
CA GLU A 103 10.26 16.62 -0.29
C GLU A 103 11.14 15.44 0.14
N HIS A 104 10.68 14.20 -0.11
CA HIS A 104 11.31 12.98 0.37
C HIS A 104 11.60 12.00 -0.79
N PRO A 105 12.68 12.24 -1.58
CA PRO A 105 13.09 11.35 -2.64
C PRO A 105 13.25 9.90 -2.15
N GLY A 106 12.78 8.94 -2.94
CA GLY A 106 12.79 7.52 -2.59
C GLY A 106 11.66 7.07 -1.67
N LEU A 107 10.82 7.97 -1.16
CA LEU A 107 9.62 7.58 -0.40
C LEU A 107 8.65 6.77 -1.27
N PHE A 108 8.45 7.24 -2.50
CA PHE A 108 7.75 6.52 -3.56
C PHE A 108 8.65 6.49 -4.79
N GLU A 109 8.86 5.30 -5.34
CA GLU A 109 9.47 5.12 -6.66
C GLU A 109 8.40 4.57 -7.59
N VAL A 110 8.25 5.20 -8.75
CA VAL A 110 7.24 4.84 -9.75
C VAL A 110 7.93 4.57 -11.07
N GLU A 111 7.69 3.38 -11.62
CA GLU A 111 8.29 2.91 -12.86
C GLU A 111 7.19 2.44 -13.82
N GLU A 112 7.22 2.92 -15.07
CA GLU A 112 6.38 2.35 -16.13
C GLU A 112 6.90 0.97 -16.52
N LEU A 113 6.00 -0.01 -16.61
CA LEU A 113 6.34 -1.35 -17.08
C LEU A 113 5.88 -1.53 -18.51
N THR A 114 6.82 -1.67 -19.45
CA THR A 114 6.53 -1.82 -20.89
C THR A 114 6.17 -3.23 -21.29
N ASP A 115 6.70 -4.23 -20.59
CA ASP A 115 6.59 -5.65 -20.94
C ASP A 115 5.91 -6.48 -19.83
N PHE A 116 5.03 -5.84 -19.06
CA PHE A 116 4.29 -6.51 -17.99
C PHE A 116 3.02 -7.17 -18.51
N ALA A 117 2.92 -8.48 -18.28
CA ALA A 117 1.69 -9.24 -18.43
C ALA A 117 1.07 -9.49 -17.04
N PHE A 118 -0.19 -9.10 -16.86
CA PHE A 118 -0.88 -9.38 -15.61
C PHE A 118 -1.07 -10.89 -15.46
N PRO A 119 -0.80 -11.46 -14.27
CA PRO A 119 -0.94 -12.90 -14.08
C PRO A 119 -2.36 -13.36 -14.38
N GLU A 120 -2.51 -14.34 -15.25
CA GLU A 120 -3.80 -15.00 -15.43
C GLU A 120 -4.15 -15.73 -14.13
N GLY A 121 -5.26 -15.34 -13.50
CA GLY A 121 -5.73 -16.02 -12.30
C GLY A 121 -5.93 -17.50 -12.60
N LYS A 122 -5.26 -18.38 -11.84
CA LYS A 122 -5.60 -19.81 -11.85
C LYS A 122 -7.07 -19.93 -11.46
N VAL A 123 -7.91 -20.33 -12.41
CA VAL A 123 -9.33 -20.65 -12.19
C VAL A 123 -9.43 -21.90 -11.32
#